data_AF-A0A1Y2FP80-F1
#
_entry.id   AF-A0A1Y2FP80-F1
#
_cell.length_a   1.000
_cell.length_b   1.000
_cell.length_c   1.000
_cell.angle_alpha   90.00
_cell.angle_beta   90.00
_cell.angle_gamma   90.00
#
_symmetry.space_group_name_H-M   'P 1'
#
loop_
_entity.id
_entity.type
_entity.pdbx_description
1 polymer ?
#
loop_
_entity_poly.entity_id
_entity_poly.type
_entity_poly.pdbx_seq_one_letter_code
_entity_poly.pdbx_strand_id
1 'polypeptide(L)'
;MVKLIKKPKEDKNDFSLPIVNKFICCFCMPLDSAIKLCTSLIMVWLIFKLLSSIMILENIKLELIINIVIIIICFLSLGVFFISSLKRNKNIKLMKQLIYIFPLIFISSIYQIIIKIKNVFVENNSINYEELNTKLNIITGEQGGSGEELKKYVQSLKYFSVAVEIAIFIFYLYYYIAAYSYIYDVEDLKKEQIQRRNLENGTE
;
A
#
# COMPACT_ATOMS: atom_id res chain seq x y z
N MET A 1 10.86 -20.86 -2.25
CA MET A 1 12.26 -20.67 -2.68
C MET A 1 12.34 -19.41 -3.53
N VAL A 2 12.86 -18.31 -2.99
CA VAL A 2 13.14 -17.08 -3.75
C VAL A 2 14.31 -17.40 -4.67
N LYS A 3 14.08 -17.55 -5.98
CA LYS A 3 15.18 -17.60 -6.94
C LYS A 3 15.56 -16.15 -7.25
N LEU A 4 16.69 -15.70 -6.71
CA LEU A 4 17.35 -14.49 -7.17
C LEU A 4 17.82 -14.76 -8.60
N ILE A 5 17.09 -14.26 -9.59
CA ILE A 5 17.53 -14.33 -10.98
C ILE A 5 18.66 -13.31 -11.13
N LYS A 6 19.87 -13.80 -11.44
CA LYS A 6 20.96 -12.92 -11.86
C LYS A 6 20.57 -12.28 -13.18
N LYS A 7 20.46 -10.95 -13.19
CA LYS A 7 20.30 -10.14 -14.40
C LYS A 7 21.35 -10.57 -15.45
N PRO A 8 21.00 -10.67 -16.74
CA PRO A 8 21.98 -10.60 -17.81
C PRO A 8 22.80 -9.32 -17.62
N LYS A 9 24.13 -9.44 -17.68
CA LYS A 9 25.05 -8.31 -17.57
C LYS A 9 24.87 -7.41 -18.80
N GLU A 10 24.02 -6.39 -18.71
CA GLU A 10 24.02 -5.24 -19.62
C GLU A 10 23.17 -4.12 -19.01
N ASP A 11 23.80 -3.33 -18.13
CA ASP A 11 23.97 -1.88 -18.24
C ASP A 11 24.43 -1.31 -16.89
N LYS A 12 25.57 -0.63 -16.91
CA LYS A 12 26.20 0.03 -15.77
C LYS A 12 25.43 1.33 -15.48
N ASN A 13 24.48 1.29 -14.54
CA ASN A 13 24.04 2.40 -13.65
C ASN A 13 22.56 2.36 -13.22
N ASP A 14 21.80 1.31 -13.48
CA ASP A 14 20.42 1.21 -12.99
C ASP A 14 20.35 0.52 -11.62
N PHE A 15 19.84 1.23 -10.62
CA PHE A 15 19.45 0.68 -9.32
C PHE A 15 18.49 -0.50 -9.55
N SER A 16 18.95 -1.73 -9.31
CA SER A 16 18.18 -2.94 -9.58
C SER A 16 17.66 -3.56 -8.29
N LEU A 17 16.33 -3.61 -8.17
CA LEU A 17 15.66 -4.28 -7.06
C LEU A 17 15.65 -5.81 -7.28
N PRO A 18 15.57 -6.61 -6.20
CA PRO A 18 15.49 -8.07 -6.32
C PRO A 18 14.24 -8.49 -7.09
N ILE A 19 14.42 -9.37 -8.09
CA ILE A 19 13.34 -9.90 -8.93
C ILE A 19 12.68 -11.09 -8.23
N VAL A 20 11.36 -11.08 -8.16
CA VAL A 20 10.54 -12.10 -7.49
C VAL A 20 9.54 -12.72 -8.47
N ASN A 21 9.70 -14.02 -8.76
CA ASN A 21 8.82 -14.73 -9.71
C ASN A 21 7.52 -15.27 -9.10
N LYS A 22 7.40 -15.30 -7.77
CA LYS A 22 6.22 -15.83 -7.05
C LYS A 22 5.92 -15.01 -5.82
N PHE A 23 4.63 -14.73 -5.60
CA PHE A 23 4.16 -14.07 -4.40
C PHE A 23 4.08 -15.10 -3.26
N ILE A 24 4.89 -14.92 -2.22
CA ILE A 24 4.98 -15.84 -1.08
C ILE A 24 3.73 -15.73 -0.20
N CYS A 25 3.18 -14.52 -0.02
CA CYS A 25 2.06 -14.31 0.90
C CYS A 25 0.69 -14.76 0.35
N CYS A 26 0.60 -15.15 -0.93
CA CYS A 26 -0.65 -15.62 -1.58
C CYS A 26 -0.52 -17.06 -2.10
N PHE A 27 -0.10 -18.01 -1.26
CA PHE A 27 -0.03 -19.45 -1.59
C PHE A 27 0.80 -19.78 -2.85
N CYS A 28 1.87 -19.03 -3.13
CA CYS A 28 2.71 -19.21 -4.33
C CYS A 28 1.96 -19.01 -5.66
N MET A 29 0.89 -18.20 -5.65
CA MET A 29 0.17 -17.80 -6.87
C MET A 29 1.13 -17.16 -7.90
N PRO A 30 0.92 -17.39 -9.21
CA PRO A 30 1.70 -16.72 -10.25
C PRO A 30 1.65 -15.20 -10.10
N LEU A 31 2.79 -14.55 -10.36
CA LEU A 31 3.00 -13.13 -10.11
C LEU A 31 1.91 -12.24 -10.75
N ASP A 32 1.50 -12.55 -11.98
CA ASP A 32 0.45 -11.80 -12.69
C ASP A 32 -0.89 -11.77 -11.93
N SER A 33 -1.37 -12.93 -11.48
CA SER A 33 -2.61 -13.03 -10.71
C SER A 33 -2.48 -12.40 -9.33
N ALA A 34 -1.34 -12.61 -8.67
CA ALA A 34 -1.08 -12.05 -7.35
C ALA A 34 -1.04 -10.51 -7.38
N ILE A 35 -0.41 -9.91 -8.39
CA ILE A 35 -0.38 -8.45 -8.55
C ILE A 35 -1.78 -7.90 -8.72
N LYS A 36 -2.62 -8.50 -9.56
CA LYS A 36 -4.02 -8.05 -9.75
C LYS A 36 -4.81 -8.12 -8.44
N LEU A 37 -4.70 -9.24 -7.71
CA LEU A 37 -5.35 -9.42 -6.42
C LEU A 37 -4.86 -8.38 -5.40
N CYS A 38 -3.55 -8.27 -5.18
CA CYS A 38 -2.98 -7.34 -4.22
C CYS A 38 -3.29 -5.89 -4.59
N THR A 39 -3.24 -5.51 -5.86
CA THR A 39 -3.63 -4.16 -6.30
C THR A 39 -5.08 -3.86 -5.93
N SER A 40 -5.99 -4.82 -6.15
CA SER A 40 -7.40 -4.65 -5.78
C SER A 40 -7.61 -4.49 -4.27
N LEU A 41 -6.91 -5.29 -3.46
CA LEU A 41 -6.97 -5.20 -2.00
C LEU A 41 -6.43 -3.85 -1.50
N ILE A 42 -5.33 -3.36 -2.06
CA ILE A 42 -4.78 -2.04 -1.73
C ILE A 42 -5.76 -0.93 -2.12
N MET A 43 -6.40 -1.02 -3.30
CA MET A 43 -7.41 -0.04 -3.70
C MET A 43 -8.61 -0.02 -2.75
N VAL A 44 -9.12 -1.18 -2.35
CA VAL A 44 -10.20 -1.29 -1.36
C VAL A 44 -9.78 -0.69 -0.01
N TRP A 45 -8.56 -0.99 0.44
CA TRP A 45 -8.01 -0.40 1.67
C TRP A 45 -7.91 1.13 1.60
N LEU A 46 -7.46 1.68 0.47
CA LEU A 46 -7.40 3.13 0.28
C LEU A 46 -8.79 3.79 0.33
N ILE A 47 -9.84 3.13 -0.17
CA ILE A 47 -11.22 3.60 -0.04
C ILE A 47 -11.64 3.65 1.43
N PHE A 48 -11.39 2.60 2.20
CA PHE A 48 -11.67 2.61 3.65
C PHE A 48 -10.92 3.72 4.37
N LYS A 49 -9.64 3.95 4.03
CA LYS A 49 -8.83 5.02 4.61
C LYS A 49 -9.38 6.41 4.26
N LEU A 50 -9.87 6.59 3.03
CA LEU A 50 -10.49 7.84 2.59
C LEU A 50 -11.80 8.09 3.35
N LEU A 51 -12.69 7.10 3.44
CA LEU A 51 -13.95 7.21 4.17
C LEU A 51 -13.72 7.52 5.66
N SER A 52 -12.76 6.84 6.29
CA SER A 52 -12.38 7.11 7.69
C SER A 52 -11.86 8.55 7.86
N SER A 53 -11.07 9.05 6.91
CA SER A 53 -10.56 10.43 6.95
C SER A 53 -11.67 11.48 6.79
N ILE A 54 -12.71 11.18 5.99
CA ILE A 54 -13.88 12.05 5.80
C ILE A 54 -14.81 12.02 7.01
N MET A 55 -14.98 10.87 7.67
CA MET A 55 -15.84 10.78 8.86
C MET A 55 -15.29 11.56 10.06
N ILE A 56 -13.97 11.77 10.13
CA ILE A 56 -13.30 12.50 11.23
C ILE A 56 -13.22 14.02 10.93
N LEU A 57 -13.85 14.48 9.85
CA LEU A 57 -13.77 15.84 9.33
C LEU A 57 -14.67 16.81 10.12
N GLU A 58 -14.56 16.82 11.44
CA GLU A 58 -15.24 17.81 12.30
C GLU A 58 -14.45 19.12 12.38
N ASN A 59 -13.14 19.09 12.09
CA ASN A 59 -12.29 20.27 11.99
C ASN A 59 -11.34 20.17 10.78
N ILE A 60 -11.45 21.10 9.83
CA ILE A 60 -10.59 21.13 8.64
C ILE A 60 -9.17 21.55 9.05
N LYS A 61 -8.33 20.56 9.37
CA LYS A 61 -6.89 20.75 9.55
C LYS A 61 -6.18 20.59 8.21
N LEU A 62 -5.22 21.48 7.93
CA LEU A 62 -4.42 21.46 6.69
C LEU A 62 -3.73 20.11 6.46
N GLU A 63 -3.27 19.46 7.54
CA GLU A 63 -2.70 18.11 7.52
C GLU A 63 -3.67 17.06 6.95
N LEU A 64 -4.95 17.14 7.32
CA LEU A 64 -5.98 16.21 6.87
C LEU A 64 -6.28 16.38 5.38
N ILE A 65 -6.30 17.63 4.88
CA ILE A 65 -6.42 17.92 3.45
C ILE A 65 -5.25 17.32 2.67
N ILE A 66 -4.01 17.55 3.12
CA ILE A 66 -2.81 16.99 2.46
C ILE A 66 -2.90 15.46 2.40
N ASN A 67 -3.30 14.82 3.49
CA ASN A 67 -3.43 13.37 3.54
C ASN A 67 -4.49 12.84 2.56
N ILE A 68 -5.65 13.49 2.46
CA ILE A 68 -6.69 13.14 1.48
C ILE A 68 -6.17 13.27 0.05
N VAL A 69 -5.48 14.37 -0.27
CA VAL A 69 -4.90 14.60 -1.60
C VAL A 69 -3.89 13.50 -1.96
N ILE A 70 -3.00 13.13 -1.02
CA ILE A 70 -2.05 12.03 -1.22
C ILE A 70 -2.80 10.71 -1.50
N ILE A 71 -3.84 10.39 -0.72
CA ILE A 71 -4.64 9.17 -0.92
C ILE A 71 -5.26 9.14 -2.31
N ILE A 72 -5.85 10.26 -2.77
CA ILE A 72 -6.47 10.37 -4.10
C ILE A 72 -5.43 10.15 -5.20
N ILE A 73 -4.26 10.81 -5.13
CA ILE A 73 -3.18 10.64 -6.11
C ILE A 73 -2.74 9.18 -6.17
N CYS A 74 -2.57 8.54 -5.01
CA CYS A 74 -2.18 7.13 -4.94
C CYS A 74 -3.25 6.21 -5.54
N PHE A 75 -4.52 6.49 -5.25
CA PHE A 75 -5.66 5.73 -5.77
C PHE A 75 -5.74 5.79 -7.29
N LEU A 76 -5.64 6.99 -7.88
CA LEU A 76 -5.64 7.17 -9.33
C LEU A 76 -4.47 6.44 -10.00
N SER A 77 -3.29 6.51 -9.38
CA SER A 77 -2.07 5.89 -9.89
C SER A 77 -2.13 4.37 -9.86
N LEU A 78 -2.65 3.79 -8.78
CA LEU A 78 -2.95 2.36 -8.67
C LEU A 78 -4.02 1.92 -9.67
N GLY A 79 -5.04 2.75 -9.91
CA GLY A 79 -6.06 2.50 -10.92
C GLY A 79 -5.48 2.42 -12.34
N VAL A 80 -4.63 3.38 -12.71
CA VAL A 80 -3.91 3.37 -13.99
C VAL A 80 -3.02 2.13 -14.12
N PHE A 81 -2.30 1.76 -13.06
CA PHE A 81 -1.49 0.54 -13.01
C PHE A 81 -2.34 -0.73 -13.16
N PHE A 82 -3.47 -0.81 -12.45
CA PHE A 82 -4.40 -1.95 -12.50
C PHE A 82 -4.99 -2.14 -13.90
N ILE A 83 -5.47 -1.07 -14.53
CA ILE A 83 -6.01 -1.13 -15.90
C ILE A 83 -4.90 -1.55 -16.87
N SER A 84 -3.69 -1.04 -16.68
CA SER A 84 -2.53 -1.38 -17.52
C SER A 84 -2.08 -2.83 -17.31
N SER A 85 -2.21 -3.39 -16.09
CA SER A 85 -1.87 -4.79 -15.80
C SER A 85 -2.89 -5.77 -16.37
N LEU A 86 -4.16 -5.37 -16.49
CA LEU A 86 -5.18 -6.15 -17.20
C LEU A 86 -4.94 -6.19 -18.72
N LYS A 87 -4.57 -5.05 -19.33
CA LYS A 87 -4.30 -4.92 -20.77
C LYS A 87 -2.81 -5.13 -21.10
N ARG A 88 -2.30 -6.30 -20.69
CA ARG A 88 -0.90 -6.76 -20.85
C ARG A 88 -0.33 -6.27 -22.21
N ASN A 89 0.82 -5.58 -22.16
CA ASN A 89 1.64 -5.10 -23.30
C ASN A 89 1.30 -3.75 -23.95
N LYS A 90 0.15 -3.10 -23.68
CA LYS A 90 -0.13 -1.82 -24.37
C LYS A 90 0.63 -0.61 -23.79
N ASN A 91 0.74 -0.47 -22.47
CA ASN A 91 1.18 0.79 -21.85
C ASN A 91 2.20 0.65 -20.69
N ILE A 92 3.37 0.06 -20.96
CA ILE A 92 4.45 -0.10 -19.97
C ILE A 92 4.85 1.22 -19.29
N LYS A 93 4.88 2.33 -20.05
CA LYS A 93 5.20 3.67 -19.51
C LYS A 93 4.30 4.06 -18.35
N LEU A 94 3.00 3.73 -18.43
CA LEU A 94 2.03 4.01 -17.37
C LEU A 94 2.27 3.12 -16.14
N MET A 95 2.76 1.89 -16.33
CA MET A 95 3.06 0.99 -15.23
C MET A 95 4.28 1.47 -14.42
N LYS A 96 5.28 2.06 -15.10
CA LYS A 96 6.47 2.64 -14.44
C LYS A 96 6.15 3.82 -13.52
N GLN A 97 5.03 4.53 -13.72
CA GLN A 97 4.61 5.60 -12.82
C GLN A 97 4.46 5.10 -11.37
N LEU A 98 4.04 3.84 -11.19
CA LEU A 98 3.93 3.19 -9.89
C LEU A 98 5.26 3.23 -9.10
N ILE A 99 6.39 3.10 -9.80
CA ILE A 99 7.73 3.06 -9.20
C ILE A 99 8.04 4.39 -8.49
N TYR A 100 7.61 5.51 -9.08
CA TYR A 100 7.85 6.85 -8.53
C TYR A 100 6.84 7.26 -7.45
N ILE A 101 5.66 6.64 -7.44
CA ILE A 101 4.55 7.04 -6.56
C ILE A 101 4.59 6.25 -5.25
N PHE A 102 5.10 5.02 -5.24
CA PHE A 102 5.26 4.23 -4.03
C PHE A 102 6.17 4.84 -2.95
N PRO A 103 7.28 5.51 -3.29
CA PRO A 103 8.05 6.28 -2.32
C PRO A 103 7.21 7.32 -1.55
N LEU A 104 6.26 8.00 -2.22
CA LEU A 104 5.35 8.93 -1.55
C LEU A 104 4.42 8.21 -0.57
N ILE A 105 3.93 7.01 -0.95
CA ILE A 105 3.14 6.15 -0.06
C ILE A 105 3.96 5.74 1.17
N PHE A 106 5.23 5.39 0.99
CA PHE A 106 6.10 5.01 2.11
C PHE A 106 6.34 6.17 3.07
N ILE A 107 6.69 7.35 2.55
CA ILE A 107 6.90 8.55 3.38
C ILE A 107 5.62 8.89 4.15
N SER A 108 4.47 8.90 3.47
CA SER A 108 3.16 9.15 4.10
C SER A 108 2.83 8.10 5.17
N SER A 109 3.09 6.82 4.91
CA SER A 109 2.81 5.73 5.85
C SER A 109 3.73 5.80 7.08
N ILE A 110 5.03 6.08 6.88
CA ILE A 110 5.98 6.27 7.98
C ILE A 110 5.56 7.43 8.86
N TYR A 111 5.21 8.57 8.26
CA TYR A 111 4.73 9.74 8.98
C TYR A 111 3.50 9.42 9.85
N GLN A 112 2.52 8.71 9.29
CA GLN A 112 1.32 8.27 10.01
C GLN A 112 1.63 7.30 11.16
N ILE A 113 2.56 6.35 10.96
CA ILE A 113 3.02 5.44 12.02
C ILE A 113 3.68 6.24 13.15
N ILE A 114 4.53 7.22 12.84
CA ILE A 114 5.19 8.08 13.84
C ILE A 114 4.14 8.85 14.65
N ILE A 115 3.14 9.46 14.01
CA ILE A 115 2.06 10.16 14.70
C ILE A 115 1.30 9.21 15.62
N LYS A 116 0.92 8.03 15.13
CA LYS A 116 0.20 7.05 15.95
C LYS A 116 1.02 6.60 17.14
N ILE A 117 2.31 6.29 16.96
CA ILE A 117 3.23 5.96 18.06
C ILE A 117 3.30 7.12 19.07
N LYS A 118 3.47 8.36 18.61
CA LYS A 118 3.44 9.54 19.49
C LYS A 118 2.14 9.63 20.29
N ASN A 119 0.98 9.41 19.65
CA ASN A 119 -0.33 9.46 20.28
C ASN A 119 -0.57 8.30 21.28
N VAL A 120 0.12 7.17 21.10
CA VAL A 120 0.06 6.03 22.01
C VAL A 120 0.99 6.23 23.21
N PHE A 121 2.24 6.67 22.99
CA PHE A 121 3.28 6.67 24.02
C PHE A 121 3.52 8.03 24.69
N VAL A 122 3.25 9.15 24.01
CA VAL A 122 3.56 10.52 24.50
C VAL A 122 2.30 11.24 24.98
N GLU A 123 1.20 11.17 24.23
CA GLU A 123 -0.06 11.87 24.56
C GLU A 123 -1.04 11.02 25.39
N ASN A 124 -0.53 10.03 26.14
CA ASN A 124 -1.34 9.09 26.92
C ASN A 124 -2.20 9.75 28.03
N ASN A 125 -2.06 11.06 28.24
CA ASN A 125 -2.64 11.82 29.35
C ASN A 125 -3.75 12.81 28.96
N SER A 126 -4.09 12.98 27.67
CA SER A 126 -5.05 14.02 27.24
C SER A 126 -6.36 13.50 26.64
N ILE A 127 -6.65 12.20 26.75
CA ILE A 127 -7.95 11.68 26.31
C ILE A 127 -8.97 11.98 27.38
N ASN A 128 -9.99 12.77 27.02
CA ASN A 128 -11.17 12.96 27.84
C ASN A 128 -12.00 11.67 27.82
N TYR A 129 -11.74 10.77 28.77
CA TYR A 129 -12.34 9.44 28.85
C TYR A 129 -13.88 9.50 28.93
N GLU A 130 -14.46 10.61 29.38
CA GLU A 130 -15.91 10.84 29.43
C GLU A 130 -16.53 10.91 28.03
N GLU A 131 -15.87 11.56 27.06
CA GLU A 131 -16.39 11.66 25.68
C GLU A 131 -16.34 10.30 24.97
N LEU A 132 -15.30 9.51 25.27
CA LEU A 132 -15.11 8.17 24.74
C LEU A 132 -16.08 7.15 25.35
N ASN A 133 -16.40 7.29 26.64
CA ASN A 133 -17.41 6.48 27.32
C ASN A 133 -18.82 6.77 26.76
N THR A 134 -19.10 8.03 26.44
CA THR A 134 -20.37 8.42 25.80
C THR A 134 -20.51 7.80 24.40
N LYS A 135 -19.44 7.85 23.59
CA LYS A 135 -19.43 7.23 22.24
C LYS A 135 -19.48 5.70 22.28
N LEU A 136 -18.84 5.06 23.27
CA LEU A 136 -18.89 3.60 23.43
C LEU A 136 -20.24 3.10 23.94
N ASN A 137 -20.86 3.77 24.92
CA ASN A 137 -22.20 3.43 25.42
C ASN A 137 -23.27 3.50 24.30
N ILE A 138 -23.10 4.42 23.34
CA ILE A 138 -23.99 4.51 22.16
C ILE A 138 -23.84 3.28 21.23
N ILE A 139 -22.64 2.69 21.16
CA ILE A 139 -22.33 1.56 20.27
C ILE A 139 -22.66 0.20 20.90
N THR A 140 -22.39 0.03 22.21
CA THR A 140 -22.54 -1.25 22.89
C THR A 140 -23.85 -1.41 23.66
N GLY A 141 -24.56 -0.32 23.95
CA GLY A 141 -25.83 -0.35 24.71
C GLY A 141 -25.71 -0.78 26.17
N GLU A 142 -24.51 -1.05 26.66
CA GLU A 142 -24.23 -1.45 28.04
C GLU A 142 -23.82 -0.24 28.89
N GLN A 143 -24.34 -0.14 30.11
CA GLN A 143 -23.85 0.85 31.09
C GLN A 143 -22.42 0.46 31.48
N GLY A 144 -21.47 1.31 31.04
CA GLY A 144 -20.03 1.05 31.02
C GLY A 144 -19.45 0.34 32.25
N GLY A 145 -18.53 -0.59 31.95
CA GLY A 145 -17.59 -1.14 32.92
C GLY A 145 -16.76 -0.04 33.60
N SER A 146 -16.04 -0.42 34.65
CA SER A 146 -15.27 0.55 35.44
C SER A 146 -14.34 1.39 34.55
N GLY A 147 -14.13 2.67 34.87
CA GLY A 147 -13.31 3.57 34.05
C GLY A 147 -11.89 3.04 33.76
N GLU A 148 -11.37 2.13 34.59
CA GLU A 148 -10.10 1.43 34.35
C GLU A 148 -10.18 0.35 33.27
N GLU A 149 -11.29 -0.39 33.17
CA GLU A 149 -11.49 -1.40 32.13
C GLU A 149 -11.64 -0.75 30.76
N LEU A 150 -12.42 0.34 30.69
CA LEU A 150 -12.56 1.13 29.47
C LEU A 150 -11.22 1.71 29.00
N LYS A 151 -10.42 2.23 29.95
CA LYS A 151 -9.08 2.75 29.67
C LYS A 151 -8.16 1.67 29.13
N LYS A 152 -8.13 0.48 29.74
CA LYS A 152 -7.36 -0.68 29.24
C LYS A 152 -7.81 -1.11 27.85
N TYR A 153 -9.12 -1.12 27.59
CA TYR A 153 -9.67 -1.47 26.28
C TYR A 153 -9.26 -0.48 25.19
N VAL A 154 -9.43 0.82 25.44
CA VAL A 154 -9.02 1.89 24.50
C VAL A 154 -7.51 1.85 24.23
N GLN A 155 -6.71 1.60 25.27
CA GLN A 155 -5.26 1.48 25.13
C GLN A 155 -4.88 0.25 24.30
N SER A 156 -5.56 -0.88 24.49
CA SER A 156 -5.39 -2.09 23.66
C SER A 156 -5.72 -1.83 22.19
N LEU A 157 -6.84 -1.15 21.91
CA LEU A 157 -7.23 -0.77 20.54
C LEU A 157 -6.19 0.13 19.87
N LYS A 158 -5.60 1.08 20.62
CA LYS A 158 -4.51 1.93 20.13
C LYS A 158 -3.27 1.11 19.74
N TYR A 159 -2.84 0.18 20.59
CA TYR A 159 -1.70 -0.70 20.28
C TYR A 159 -1.99 -1.58 19.06
N PHE A 160 -3.19 -2.16 18.99
CA PHE A 160 -3.63 -2.94 17.85
C PHE A 160 -3.63 -2.11 16.56
N SER A 161 -4.10 -0.86 16.60
CA SER A 161 -4.09 0.05 15.44
C SER A 161 -2.66 0.32 14.93
N VAL A 162 -1.70 0.51 15.83
CA VAL A 162 -0.28 0.67 15.46
C VAL A 162 0.27 -0.60 14.82
N ALA A 163 0.00 -1.77 15.40
CA ALA A 163 0.46 -3.06 14.86
C ALA A 163 -0.09 -3.32 13.46
N VAL A 164 -1.37 -3.02 13.22
CA VAL A 164 -2.02 -3.14 11.90
C VAL A 164 -1.34 -2.23 10.87
N GLU A 165 -1.04 -0.97 11.20
CA GLU A 165 -0.34 -0.06 10.27
C GLU A 165 1.06 -0.54 9.91
N ILE A 166 1.80 -1.08 10.88
CA ILE A 166 3.12 -1.67 10.62
C ILE A 166 3.01 -2.86 9.68
N ALA A 167 2.02 -3.75 9.90
CA ALA A 167 1.77 -4.89 9.02
C ALA A 167 1.43 -4.46 7.59
N ILE A 168 0.61 -3.41 7.44
CA ILE A 168 0.24 -2.85 6.14
C ILE A 168 1.43 -2.20 5.45
N PHE A 169 2.29 -1.51 6.19
CA PHE A 169 3.52 -0.94 5.65
C PHE A 169 4.46 -2.03 5.11
N ILE A 170 4.65 -3.12 5.85
CA ILE A 170 5.43 -4.28 5.39
C ILE A 170 4.80 -4.89 4.13
N PHE A 171 3.46 -4.99 4.10
CA PHE A 171 2.74 -5.47 2.92
C PHE A 171 2.95 -4.57 1.70
N TYR A 172 2.95 -3.23 1.87
CA TYR A 172 3.27 -2.30 0.78
C TYR A 172 4.70 -2.44 0.27
N LEU A 173 5.68 -2.63 1.16
CA LEU A 173 7.06 -2.87 0.76
C LEU A 173 7.19 -4.14 -0.09
N TYR A 174 6.54 -5.21 0.36
CA TYR A 174 6.55 -6.48 -0.37
C TYR A 174 5.83 -6.37 -1.72
N TYR A 175 4.66 -5.73 -1.74
CA TYR A 175 3.92 -5.46 -2.97
C TYR A 175 4.73 -4.62 -3.95
N TYR A 176 5.44 -3.60 -3.48
CA TYR A 176 6.28 -2.75 -4.33
C TYR A 176 7.37 -3.54 -5.06
N ILE A 177 8.08 -4.41 -4.35
CA ILE A 177 9.13 -5.28 -4.93
C ILE A 177 8.53 -6.20 -5.99
N ALA A 178 7.38 -6.79 -5.69
CA ALA A 178 6.70 -7.68 -6.61
C ALA A 178 6.13 -6.94 -7.83
N ALA A 179 5.58 -5.74 -7.64
CA ALA A 179 5.08 -4.91 -8.74
C ALA A 179 6.22 -4.45 -9.66
N TYR A 180 7.38 -4.10 -9.08
CA TYR A 180 8.59 -3.84 -9.85
C TYR A 180 9.03 -5.05 -10.67
N SER A 181 9.06 -6.24 -10.05
CA SER A 181 9.37 -7.50 -10.73
C SER A 181 8.40 -7.78 -11.88
N TYR A 182 7.11 -7.55 -11.66
CA TYR A 182 6.08 -7.73 -12.67
C TYR A 182 6.23 -6.77 -13.85
N ILE A 183 6.58 -5.51 -13.59
CA ILE A 183 6.86 -4.53 -14.65
C ILE A 183 8.04 -5.03 -15.50
N TYR A 184 9.12 -5.49 -14.85
CA TYR A 184 10.30 -6.01 -15.54
C TYR A 184 9.96 -7.22 -16.44
N ASP A 185 9.19 -8.18 -15.93
CA ASP A 185 8.74 -9.34 -16.72
C ASP A 185 7.91 -8.91 -17.96
N VAL A 186 7.07 -7.88 -17.82
CA VAL A 186 6.28 -7.34 -18.95
C VAL A 186 7.17 -6.61 -19.96
N GLU A 187 8.26 -5.96 -19.52
CA GLU A 187 9.23 -5.32 -20.42
C GLU A 187 9.99 -6.34 -21.25
N ASP A 188 10.49 -7.40 -20.63
CA ASP A 188 11.25 -8.43 -21.33
C ASP A 188 10.37 -9.18 -22.35
N LEU A 189 9.12 -9.51 -21.99
CA LEU A 189 8.15 -10.07 -22.93
C LEU A 189 7.90 -9.14 -24.14
N LYS A 190 7.89 -7.82 -23.94
CA LYS A 190 7.72 -6.87 -25.05
C LYS A 190 8.95 -6.80 -25.94
N LYS A 191 10.16 -6.85 -25.36
CA LYS A 191 11.42 -6.89 -26.13
C LYS A 191 11.48 -8.14 -27.00
N GLU A 192 11.14 -9.30 -26.45
CA GLU A 192 11.07 -10.56 -27.20
C GLU A 192 10.07 -10.47 -28.37
N GLN A 193 8.90 -9.87 -28.15
CA GLN A 193 7.91 -9.66 -29.22
C GLN A 193 8.42 -8.75 -30.34
N ILE A 194 9.16 -7.70 -29.99
CA ILE A 194 9.78 -6.80 -30.98
C ILE A 194 10.86 -7.54 -31.76
N GLN A 195 11.73 -8.29 -31.08
CA GLN A 195 12.78 -9.09 -31.73
C GLN A 195 12.18 -10.12 -32.69
N ARG A 196 11.12 -10.83 -32.30
CA ARG A 196 10.42 -11.77 -33.19
C ARG A 196 9.86 -11.08 -34.44
N ARG A 197 9.25 -9.90 -34.28
CA ARG A 197 8.76 -9.12 -35.44
C ARG A 197 9.88 -8.63 -36.35
N ASN A 198 11.03 -8.25 -35.79
CA ASN A 198 12.18 -7.84 -36.59
C ASN A 198 12.73 -9.03 -37.39
N LEU A 199 12.81 -10.22 -36.78
CA LEU A 199 13.17 -11.46 -37.45
C LEU A 199 12.15 -11.84 -38.55
N GLU A 200 10.85 -11.66 -38.30
CA GLU A 200 9.78 -11.89 -39.29
C GLU A 200 9.83 -10.89 -40.45
N ASN A 201 10.24 -9.64 -40.20
CA ASN A 201 10.29 -8.57 -41.20
C ASN A 201 11.61 -8.51 -41.96
N GLY A 202 12.60 -9.35 -41.64
CA GLY A 202 13.88 -9.41 -42.34
C GLY A 202 14.73 -8.14 -42.24
N THR A 203 14.45 -7.28 -41.27
CA THR A 203 15.24 -6.08 -40.99
C THR A 203 16.24 -6.38 -39.88
N GLU A 204 17.48 -6.66 -40.26
CA GLU A 204 18.67 -6.54 -39.39
C GLU A 204 19.00 -5.06 -39.13
#